data_AF-A0A372LN34-F1
#
_entry.id   AF-A0A372LN34-F1
#
_cell.length_a   1.000
_cell.length_b   1.000
_cell.length_c   1.000
_cell.angle_alpha   90.00
_cell.angle_beta   90.00
_cell.angle_gamma   90.00
#
_symmetry.space_group_name_H-M   'P 1'
#
loop_
_entity.id
_entity.type
_entity.pdbx_description
1 polymer ?
#
loop_
_entity_poly.entity_id
_entity_poly.type
_entity_poly.pdbx_seq_one_letter_code
_entity_poly.pdbx_strand_id
1 'polypeptide(L)' 'MCLAMEFTYQVKIQVWNAGFIKEYKGFIHRLDEINNRIFLEQSDHGFKKIDFSEVIAIELIETK' A
#
# COMPACT_ATOMS: atom_id res chain seq x y z
N MET A 1 -19.37 2.41 16.08
CA MET A 1 -18.07 3.10 16.06
C MET A 1 -17.40 2.70 14.76
N CYS A 2 -17.65 3.44 13.69
CA CYS A 2 -17.06 3.16 12.38
C CYS A 2 -15.71 3.87 12.33
N LEU A 3 -14.61 3.11 12.36
CA LEU A 3 -13.29 3.60 11.98
C LEU A 3 -13.33 3.85 10.47
N ALA A 4 -13.83 5.02 10.07
CA ALA A 4 -13.79 5.49 8.70
C ALA A 4 -12.33 5.83 8.36
N MET A 5 -11.61 4.82 7.86
CA MET A 5 -10.40 4.86 7.03
C MET A 5 -9.56 6.15 7.17
N GLU A 6 -8.64 6.15 8.13
CA GLU A 6 -7.73 7.28 8.44
C GLU A 6 -6.64 7.54 7.37
N PHE A 7 -6.63 6.86 6.21
CA PHE A 7 -5.49 6.93 5.30
C PHE A 7 -5.88 7.06 3.82
N THR A 8 -6.52 8.17 3.41
CA THR A 8 -6.64 8.55 1.98
C THR A 8 -5.30 9.04 1.39
N TYR A 9 -4.18 8.43 1.79
CA TYR A 9 -2.88 8.78 1.26
C TYR A 9 -2.64 7.98 -0.01
N GLN A 10 -2.45 8.70 -1.11
CA GLN A 10 -1.91 8.11 -2.31
C GLN A 10 -0.42 7.84 -2.10
N VAL A 11 0.01 6.61 -2.30
CA VAL A 11 1.39 6.18 -2.09
C VAL A 11 1.92 5.44 -3.29
N LYS A 12 3.24 5.45 -3.40
CA LYS A 12 4.04 4.60 -4.27
C LYS A 12 4.87 3.66 -3.38
N ILE A 13 4.66 2.37 -3.51
CA ILE A 13 5.32 1.33 -2.73
C ILE A 13 6.23 0.54 -3.67
N GLN A 14 7.51 0.44 -3.32
CA GLN A 14 8.46 -0.44 -3.98
C GLN A 14 8.63 -1.69 -3.13
N VAL A 15 8.54 -2.86 -3.77
CA VAL A 15 8.72 -4.16 -3.13
C VAL A 15 9.82 -4.95 -3.80
N TRP A 16 10.54 -5.74 -3.01
CA TRP A 16 11.45 -6.76 -3.49
C TRP A 16 10.72 -8.09 -3.59
N ASN A 17 10.53 -8.60 -4.79
CA ASN A 17 9.86 -9.88 -5.01
C ASN A 17 10.62 -10.71 -6.05
N ALA A 18 11.07 -11.89 -5.63
CA ALA A 18 11.75 -12.88 -6.48
C ALA A 18 12.95 -12.32 -7.28
N GLY A 19 13.76 -11.44 -6.68
CA GLY A 19 14.96 -10.86 -7.33
C GLY A 19 14.69 -9.62 -8.18
N PHE A 20 13.45 -9.13 -8.21
CA PHE A 20 13.06 -7.94 -8.95
C PHE A 20 12.43 -6.90 -8.02
N ILE A 21 12.65 -5.63 -8.35
CA ILE A 21 11.94 -4.51 -7.73
C ILE A 21 10.63 -4.30 -8.51
N LYS A 22 9.50 -4.42 -7.81
CA LYS A 22 8.17 -4.11 -8.35
C LYS A 22 7.65 -2.84 -7.69
N GLU A 23 6.87 -2.07 -8.44
CA GLU A 23 6.31 -0.81 -7.98
C GLU A 23 4.78 -0.87 -8.04
N TYR A 24 4.15 -0.40 -6.96
CA TYR A 24 2.69 -0.31 -6.84
C TYR A 24 2.30 1.12 -6.46
N LYS A 25 1.30 1.66 -7.14
CA LYS A 25 0.70 2.97 -6.82
C LYS A 25 -0.77 2.79 -6.48
N GLY A 26 -1.24 3.52 -5.49
CA GLY A 26 -2.62 3.44 -5.03
C GLY A 26 -2.86 4.15 -3.71
N PHE A 27 -4.05 3.98 -3.16
CA PHE A 27 -4.44 4.51 -1.86
C PHE A 27 -4.34 3.44 -0.79
N ILE A 28 -3.87 3.79 0.41
CA ILE A 28 -3.84 2.85 1.53
C ILE A 28 -5.28 2.66 2.04
N HIS A 29 -5.91 1.57 1.64
CA HIS A 29 -7.27 1.27 2.08
C HIS A 29 -7.29 0.80 3.55
N ARG A 30 -6.31 -0.05 3.92
CA ARG A 30 -6.18 -0.59 5.27
C ARG A 30 -4.76 -1.06 5.55
N LEU A 31 -4.32 -0.88 6.80
CA LEU A 31 -3.16 -1.57 7.36
C LEU A 31 -3.66 -2.70 8.27
N ASP A 32 -3.08 -3.89 8.11
CA ASP A 32 -3.33 -5.02 8.99
C ASP A 32 -2.10 -5.26 9.84
N GLU A 33 -2.12 -4.71 11.05
CA GLU A 33 -1.01 -4.75 12.01
C GLU A 33 -0.76 -6.16 12.56
N ILE A 34 -1.80 -7.00 12.60
CA ILE A 34 -1.70 -8.38 13.11
C ILE A 34 -0.86 -9.24 12.17
N ASN A 35 -1.12 -9.14 10.85
CA ASN A 35 -0.41 -9.91 9.84
C ASN A 35 0.71 -9.13 9.16
N ASN A 36 0.96 -7.88 9.55
CA ASN A 36 1.90 -6.96 8.92
C ASN A 36 1.69 -6.85 7.39
N ARG A 37 0.48 -6.46 6.98
CA ARG A 37 0.08 -6.34 5.56
C ARG A 37 -0.54 -4.99 5.23
N ILE A 38 -0.22 -4.49 4.04
CA ILE A 38 -0.82 -3.30 3.44
C ILE A 38 -1.88 -3.74 2.44
N PHE A 39 -3.08 -3.17 2.55
CA PHE A 39 -4.13 -3.26 1.54
C PHE A 39 -4.13 -1.96 0.75
N LEU A 40 -3.61 -2.04 -0.47
CA LEU A 40 -3.49 -0.93 -1.40
C LEU A 40 -4.63 -1.01 -2.43
N GLU A 41 -5.46 0.03 -2.50
CA GLU A 41 -6.44 0.20 -3.57
C GLU A 41 -5.77 0.84 -4.79
N GLN A 42 -5.81 0.16 -5.92
CA GLN A 42 -5.24 0.64 -7.18
C GLN A 42 -6.30 1.39 -7.99
N SER A 43 -5.87 2.22 -8.95
CA SER A 43 -6.76 3.04 -9.78
C SER A 43 -7.81 2.27 -10.58
N ASP A 44 -7.63 0.96 -10.78
CA ASP A 44 -8.58 0.06 -11.44
C ASP A 44 -9.63 -0.54 -10.47
N HIS A 45 -9.77 0.04 -9.27
CA HIS A 45 -10.59 -0.51 -8.16
C HIS A 45 -10.14 -1.90 -7.67
N GLY A 46 -8.98 -2.39 -8.12
CA GLY A 46 -8.36 -3.61 -7.65
C GLY A 46 -7.63 -3.42 -6.32
N PHE A 47 -7.72 -4.40 -5.42
CA PHE A 47 -6.97 -4.42 -4.17
C PHE A 47 -5.70 -5.25 -4.29
N LYS A 48 -4.56 -4.66 -3.95
CA LYS A 48 -3.29 -5.34 -3.81
C LYS A 48 -2.95 -5.53 -2.34
N LYS A 49 -2.65 -6.77 -1.97
CA LYS A 49 -2.06 -7.10 -0.66
C LYS A 49 -0.55 -7.11 -0.80
N ILE A 50 0.13 -6.37 0.08
CA ILE A 50 1.58 -6.26 0.13
C ILE A 50 2.02 -6.64 1.54
N ASP A 51 2.96 -7.57 1.64
CA ASP A 51 3.55 -7.93 2.93
C ASP A 51 4.61 -6.89 3.30
N PHE A 52 4.63 -6.43 4.56
CA PHE A 52 5.61 -5.43 5.01
C PHE A 52 7.04 -5.94 4.84
N SER A 53 7.28 -7.25 4.92
CA SER A 53 8.61 -7.83 4.74
C SER A 53 9.16 -7.67 3.32
N GLU A 54 8.29 -7.48 2.32
CA GLU A 54 8.68 -7.26 0.93
C GLU A 54 8.92 -5.77 0.62
N VAL A 55 8.48 -4.85 1.48
CA VAL A 55 8.58 -3.40 1.24
C VAL A 55 10.01 -2.93 1.42
N ILE A 56 10.55 -2.25 0.40
CA ILE A 56 11.88 -1.64 0.43
C ILE A 56 11.84 -0.12 0.45
N ALA A 57 10.77 0.49 -0.06
CA ALA A 57 10.55 1.93 0.00
C ALA A 57 9.06 2.28 -0.10
N ILE A 58 8.66 3.37 0.56
CA ILE A 58 7.33 3.97 0.46
C ILE A 58 7.51 5.47 0.25
N GLU A 59 6.84 6.01 -0.77
CA GLU A 59 6.82 7.43 -1.07
C GLU A 59 5.36 7.92 -1.03
N LEU A 60 5.10 9.01 -0.31
CA LEU A 60 3.81 9.71 -0.37
C LEU A 60 3.74 10.47 -1.70
N ILE A 61 2.64 10.30 -2.42
CA ILE A 61 2.33 11.11 -3.60
C ILE A 61 1.48 12.27 -3.08
N GLU A 62 2.10 13.42 -2.88
CA GLU A 62 1.40 14.64 -2.47
C GLU A 62 0.37 15.01 -3.55
N THR A 63 -0.92 14.92 -3.24
CA THR A 63 -1.99 15.46 -4.09
C THR A 63 -2.03 16.96 -3.84
N LYS A 64 -1.65 17.73 -4.86
CA LYS A 64 -1.61 19.19 -4.87
C LYS A 64 -3.00 19.81 -4.93
#